data_AF-A0A3P5XHI9-F1
#
_entry.id   AF-A0A3P5XHI9-F1
#
_cell.length_a   1.000
_cell.length_b   1.000
_cell.length_c   1.000
_cell.angle_alpha   90.00
_cell.angle_beta   90.00
_cell.angle_gamma   90.00
#
_symmetry.space_group_name_H-M   'P 1'
#
loop_
_entity.id
_entity.type
_entity.pdbx_description
1 polymer ?
#
loop_
_entity_poly.entity_id
_entity_poly.type
_entity_poly.pdbx_seq_one_letter_code
_entity_poly.pdbx_strand_id
1 'polypeptide(L)'
;MSRDPQSGPGVSALILQILGGALRLMGGEIALARASARRAVALALRGLVLLALALVLASLALGQLADAGHAGLVAAGLGPLGASLTLGLGLLLLAGLLAWLGLRLIRAAPHEPRRSFSSLRRDIQTLMDRETRPETDASEGARDDRRA
;
A
#
# COMPACT_ATOMS: atom_id res chain seq x y z
N MET A 1 -22.52 -44.89 -50.73
CA MET A 1 -22.02 -43.58 -51.19
C MET A 1 -22.57 -42.54 -50.23
N SER A 2 -21.84 -42.26 -49.15
CA SER A 2 -22.21 -41.29 -48.11
C SER A 2 -20.92 -40.63 -47.67
N ARG A 3 -20.70 -39.37 -48.08
CA ARG A 3 -19.56 -38.56 -47.62
C ARG A 3 -20.00 -37.84 -46.36
N ASP A 4 -19.39 -38.16 -45.23
CA ASP A 4 -19.46 -37.32 -44.03
C ASP A 4 -18.60 -36.06 -44.25
N PRO A 5 -19.13 -34.85 -44.02
CA PRO A 5 -18.35 -33.63 -44.13
C PRO A 5 -17.47 -33.48 -42.88
N GLN A 6 -16.15 -33.60 -43.06
CA GLN A 6 -15.19 -33.13 -42.07
C GLN A 6 -15.38 -31.62 -41.86
N SER A 7 -16.03 -31.25 -40.76
CA SER A 7 -16.05 -29.90 -40.24
C SER A 7 -14.77 -29.71 -39.41
N GLY A 8 -13.70 -29.23 -40.05
CA GLY A 8 -12.47 -28.85 -39.35
C GLY A 8 -12.75 -27.79 -38.27
N PRO A 9 -11.89 -27.63 -37.25
CA PRO A 9 -12.09 -26.63 -36.19
C PRO A 9 -12.36 -25.27 -36.82
N GLY A 10 -13.62 -24.82 -36.75
CA GLY A 10 -14.03 -23.57 -37.37
C GLY A 10 -13.26 -22.41 -36.76
N VAL A 11 -13.03 -21.36 -37.55
CA VAL A 11 -12.42 -20.10 -37.09
C VAL A 11 -13.10 -19.57 -35.82
N SER A 12 -14.40 -19.86 -35.64
CA SER A 12 -15.16 -19.64 -34.41
C SER A 12 -14.54 -20.29 -33.17
N ALA A 13 -14.11 -21.55 -33.26
CA ALA A 13 -13.49 -22.29 -32.15
C ALA A 13 -12.17 -21.66 -31.70
N LEU A 14 -11.38 -21.11 -32.63
CA LEU A 14 -10.13 -20.40 -32.35
C LEU A 14 -10.39 -19.07 -31.63
N ILE A 15 -11.37 -18.30 -32.07
CA ILE A 15 -11.78 -17.04 -31.42
C ILE A 15 -12.27 -17.30 -29.99
N LEU A 16 -13.09 -18.34 -29.80
CA LEU A 16 -13.56 -18.79 -28.49
C LEU A 16 -12.39 -19.20 -27.57
N GLN A 17 -11.35 -19.82 -28.12
CA GLN A 17 -10.18 -20.26 -27.36
C GLN A 17 -9.30 -19.08 -26.92
N ILE A 18 -9.09 -18.08 -27.79
CA ILE A 18 -8.35 -16.85 -27.45
C ILE A 18 -9.12 -16.02 -26.40
N LEU A 19 -10.44 -15.88 -26.57
CA LEU A 19 -11.28 -15.18 -25.60
C LEU A 19 -11.30 -15.87 -24.23
N GLY A 20 -11.39 -17.21 -24.21
CA GLY A 20 -11.28 -18.01 -22.99
C GLY A 20 -9.91 -17.86 -22.30
N GLY A 21 -8.84 -17.73 -23.09
CA GLY A 21 -7.49 -17.44 -22.58
C GLY A 21 -7.40 -16.07 -21.90
N ALA A 22 -7.91 -15.02 -22.54
CA ALA A 22 -7.93 -13.65 -22.00
C ALA A 22 -8.72 -13.55 -20.68
N LEU A 23 -9.87 -14.22 -20.60
CA LEU A 23 -10.68 -14.26 -19.37
C LEU A 23 -9.96 -14.98 -18.22
N ARG A 24 -9.16 -16.03 -18.49
CA ARG A 24 -8.34 -16.71 -17.47
C ARG A 24 -7.22 -15.82 -16.94
N LEU A 25 -6.59 -15.01 -17.81
CA LEU A 25 -5.56 -14.04 -17.41
C LEU A 25 -6.13 -12.92 -16.54
N MET A 26 -7.26 -12.32 -16.92
CA MET A 26 -7.93 -11.31 -16.09
C MET A 26 -8.36 -11.87 -14.73
N GLY A 27 -8.87 -13.10 -14.69
CA GLY A 27 -9.20 -13.77 -13.43
C GLY A 27 -7.99 -13.97 -12.51
N GLY A 28 -6.81 -14.25 -13.09
CA GLY A 28 -5.55 -14.38 -12.37
C GLY A 28 -5.07 -13.07 -11.73
N GLU A 29 -5.12 -11.97 -12.48
CA GLU A 29 -4.79 -10.62 -12.00
C GLU A 29 -5.71 -10.19 -10.84
N ILE A 30 -7.02 -10.42 -10.98
CA ILE A 30 -8.01 -10.11 -9.93
C ILE A 30 -7.75 -10.94 -8.67
N ALA A 31 -7.41 -12.23 -8.82
CA ALA A 31 -7.06 -13.09 -7.70
C ALA A 31 -5.80 -12.59 -6.99
N LEU A 32 -4.79 -12.12 -7.73
CA LEU A 32 -3.56 -11.56 -7.19
C LEU A 32 -3.81 -10.23 -6.47
N ALA A 33 -4.57 -9.31 -7.09
CA ALA A 33 -4.97 -8.04 -6.49
C ALA A 33 -5.78 -8.24 -5.20
N ARG A 34 -6.65 -9.26 -5.18
CA ARG A 34 -7.39 -9.64 -3.98
C ARG A 34 -6.47 -10.18 -2.89
N ALA A 35 -5.46 -10.98 -3.27
CA ALA A 35 -4.48 -11.52 -2.32
C ALA A 35 -3.59 -10.42 -1.72
N SER A 36 -3.13 -9.46 -2.54
CA SER A 36 -2.33 -8.32 -2.06
C SER A 36 -3.16 -7.41 -1.14
N ALA A 37 -4.42 -7.13 -1.48
CA ALA A 37 -5.33 -6.37 -0.63
C ALA A 37 -5.56 -7.05 0.73
N ARG A 38 -5.80 -8.38 0.75
CA ARG A 38 -5.94 -9.15 2.00
C ARG A 38 -4.70 -9.08 2.88
N ARG A 39 -3.50 -9.16 2.29
CA ARG A 39 -2.24 -9.01 3.02
C ARG A 39 -2.09 -7.62 3.61
N ALA A 40 -2.34 -6.57 2.81
CA ALA A 40 -2.28 -5.19 3.29
C ALA A 40 -3.25 -4.93 4.46
N VAL A 41 -4.49 -5.42 4.35
CA VAL A 41 -5.48 -5.34 5.44
C VAL A 41 -5.03 -6.10 6.67
N ALA A 42 -4.49 -7.32 6.52
CA ALA A 42 -4.02 -8.11 7.66
C ALA A 42 -2.87 -7.41 8.41
N LEU A 43 -1.92 -6.81 7.69
CA LEU A 43 -0.83 -6.04 8.30
C LEU A 43 -1.38 -4.78 9.00
N ALA A 44 -2.30 -4.05 8.36
CA ALA A 44 -2.92 -2.87 8.96
C ALA A 44 -3.70 -3.21 10.24
N LEU A 45 -4.48 -4.29 10.22
CA LEU A 45 -5.21 -4.79 11.40
C LEU A 45 -4.25 -5.19 12.53
N ARG A 46 -3.19 -5.93 12.23
CA ARG A 46 -2.18 -6.30 13.24
C ARG A 46 -1.50 -5.06 13.82
N GLY A 47 -1.16 -4.08 12.99
CA GLY A 47 -0.62 -2.81 13.42
C GLY A 47 -1.58 -2.04 14.33
N LEU A 48 -2.87 -1.99 13.98
CA LEU A 48 -3.90 -1.33 14.77
C LEU A 48 -4.07 -1.99 16.15
N VAL A 49 -4.09 -3.33 16.22
CA VAL A 49 -4.16 -4.06 17.49
C VAL A 49 -2.95 -3.75 18.37
N LEU A 50 -1.74 -3.73 17.80
CA LEU A 50 -0.53 -3.38 18.54
C LEU A 50 -0.54 -1.93 19.02
N LEU A 51 -0.99 -0.98 18.20
CA LEU A 51 -1.13 0.42 18.59
C LEU A 51 -2.17 0.60 19.69
N ALA A 52 -3.31 -0.09 19.61
CA ALA A 52 -4.33 -0.04 20.65
C ALA A 52 -3.80 -0.58 21.99
N LEU A 53 -3.10 -1.73 21.97
CA LEU A 53 -2.49 -2.30 23.17
C LEU A 53 -1.40 -1.39 23.74
N ALA A 54 -0.52 -0.85 22.89
CA ALA A 54 0.52 0.08 23.29
C ALA A 54 -0.08 1.35 23.91
N LEU A 55 -1.17 1.88 23.35
CA LEU A 55 -1.86 3.05 23.89
C LEU A 55 -2.41 2.79 25.29
N VAL A 56 -3.08 1.64 25.50
CA VAL A 56 -3.57 1.25 26.84
C VAL A 56 -2.42 1.16 27.83
N LEU A 57 -1.35 0.42 27.49
CA LEU A 57 -0.19 0.27 28.37
C LEU A 57 0.49 1.62 28.67
N ALA A 58 0.64 2.47 27.67
CA ALA A 58 1.17 3.82 27.83
C ALA A 58 0.29 4.67 28.76
N SER A 59 -1.03 4.59 28.66
CA SER A 59 -1.94 5.30 29.55
C SER A 59 -1.82 4.83 31.01
N LEU A 60 -1.72 3.53 31.26
CA LEU A 60 -1.49 3.01 32.62
C LEU A 60 -0.14 3.47 33.19
N ALA A 61 0.92 3.33 32.40
CA ALA A 61 2.26 3.74 32.81
C ALA A 61 2.34 5.24 33.09
N LEU A 62 1.70 6.06 32.26
CA LEU A 62 1.68 7.51 32.42
C LEU A 62 0.92 7.93 33.70
N GLY A 63 -0.16 7.23 34.05
CA GLY A 63 -0.86 7.43 35.32
C GLY A 63 0.03 7.15 36.53
N GLN A 64 0.73 6.01 36.52
CA GLN A 64 1.66 5.66 37.61
C GLN A 64 2.86 6.62 37.70
N LEU A 65 3.36 7.10 36.56
CA LEU A 65 4.44 8.08 36.54
C LEU A 65 3.97 9.44 37.08
N ALA A 66 2.72 9.83 36.82
CA ALA A 66 2.13 11.05 37.37
C ALA A 66 1.98 10.95 38.90
N ASP A 67 1.53 9.81 39.42
CA ASP A 67 1.39 9.60 40.86
C ASP A 67 2.76 9.57 41.57
N ALA A 68 3.73 8.85 41.00
CA ALA A 68 5.11 8.84 41.49
C ALA A 68 5.75 10.23 41.45
N GLY A 69 5.53 10.99 40.37
CA GLY A 69 5.97 12.37 40.27
C GLY A 69 5.36 13.24 41.36
N HIS A 70 4.05 13.07 41.63
CA HIS A 70 3.34 13.84 42.65
C HIS A 70 3.90 13.56 44.03
N ALA A 71 4.04 12.29 44.38
CA ALA A 71 4.67 11.86 45.62
C ALA A 71 6.10 12.42 45.76
N GLY A 72 6.89 12.42 44.68
CA GLY A 72 8.24 12.98 44.66
C GLY A 72 8.27 14.49 44.93
N LEU A 73 7.36 15.27 44.35
CA LEU A 73 7.27 16.71 44.59
C LEU A 73 6.81 17.03 46.02
N VAL A 74 5.87 16.24 46.55
CA VAL A 74 5.47 16.36 47.96
C VAL A 74 6.65 16.05 48.89
N ALA A 75 7.41 14.99 48.60
CA ALA A 75 8.61 14.63 49.36
C ALA A 75 9.72 15.70 49.26
N ALA A 76 9.76 16.47 48.16
CA ALA A 76 10.67 17.60 47.98
C ALA A 76 10.26 18.86 48.79
N GLY A 77 9.19 18.78 49.58
CA GLY A 77 8.72 19.86 50.46
C GLY A 77 7.68 20.78 49.85
N LEU A 78 7.20 20.49 48.63
CA LEU A 78 6.04 21.19 48.09
C LEU A 78 4.78 20.72 48.81
N GLY A 79 3.93 21.65 49.23
CA GLY A 79 2.61 21.30 49.76
C GLY A 79 1.78 20.54 48.71
N PRO A 80 0.79 19.73 49.11
CA PRO A 80 0.01 18.89 48.20
C PRO A 80 -0.59 19.65 47.02
N LEU A 81 -1.13 20.86 47.27
CA LEU A 81 -1.67 21.73 46.21
C LEU A 81 -0.59 22.21 45.24
N GLY A 82 0.59 22.59 45.74
CA GLY A 82 1.71 23.05 44.92
C GLY A 82 2.23 21.94 44.02
N ALA A 83 2.42 20.74 44.56
CA ALA A 83 2.85 19.56 43.79
C ALA A 83 1.88 19.23 42.65
N SER A 84 0.57 19.20 42.92
CA SER A 84 -0.46 18.95 41.90
C SER A 84 -0.50 20.01 40.81
N LEU A 85 -0.39 21.29 41.18
CA LEU A 85 -0.38 22.39 40.21
C LEU A 85 0.84 22.33 39.30
N THR A 86 2.04 22.13 39.85
CA THR A 86 3.28 22.08 39.06
C THR A 86 3.32 20.87 38.13
N LEU A 87 2.95 19.68 38.60
CA LEU A 87 2.86 18.50 37.74
C LEU A 87 1.79 18.60 36.69
N GLY A 88 0.58 19.02 37.09
CA GLY A 88 -0.55 19.15 36.17
C GLY A 88 -0.20 20.12 35.04
N LEU A 89 0.42 21.25 35.36
CA LEU A 89 0.88 22.20 34.36
C LEU A 89 1.98 21.61 33.46
N GLY A 90 2.94 20.89 34.02
CA GLY A 90 3.99 20.20 33.26
C GLY A 90 3.45 19.16 32.28
N LEU A 91 2.54 18.30 32.73
CA LEU A 91 1.88 17.31 31.88
C LEU A 91 1.00 17.97 30.81
N LEU A 92 0.33 19.07 31.14
CA LEU A 92 -0.50 19.80 30.19
C LEU A 92 0.34 20.39 29.05
N LEU A 93 1.50 20.98 29.35
CA LEU A 93 2.43 21.48 28.35
C LEU A 93 2.98 20.35 27.47
N LEU A 94 3.35 19.22 28.07
CA LEU A 94 3.83 18.06 27.34
C LEU A 94 2.75 17.49 26.41
N ALA A 95 1.52 17.34 26.90
CA ALA A 95 0.37 16.88 26.11
C ALA A 95 0.08 17.83 24.94
N GLY A 96 0.12 19.15 25.18
CA GLY A 96 -0.04 20.16 24.14
C GLY A 96 1.04 20.05 23.04
N LEU A 97 2.30 19.84 23.43
CA LEU A 97 3.41 19.67 22.48
C LEU A 97 3.25 18.39 21.64
N LEU A 98 2.92 17.26 22.28
CA LEU A 98 2.69 15.99 21.57
C LEU A 98 1.49 16.08 20.62
N ALA A 99 0.39 16.71 21.05
CA ALA A 99 -0.78 16.93 20.21
C ALA A 99 -0.44 17.81 19.00
N TRP A 100 0.34 18.88 19.22
CA TRP A 100 0.79 19.76 18.14
C TRP A 100 1.71 19.04 17.15
N LEU A 101 2.68 18.25 17.63
CA LEU A 101 3.53 17.41 16.78
C LEU A 101 2.70 16.41 15.99
N GLY A 102 1.80 15.66 16.64
CA GLY A 102 0.93 14.69 15.99
C GLY A 102 0.09 15.33 14.89
N LEU A 103 -0.51 16.49 15.18
CA LEU A 103 -1.30 17.23 14.20
C LEU A 103 -0.43 17.76 13.05
N ARG A 104 0.81 18.19 13.31
CA ARG A 104 1.78 18.56 12.26
C ARG A 104 2.15 17.38 11.39
N LEU A 105 2.37 16.19 11.95
CA LEU A 105 2.67 14.99 11.18
C LEU A 105 1.50 14.60 10.27
N ILE A 106 0.27 14.65 10.78
CA ILE A 106 -0.94 14.35 9.98
C ILE A 106 -1.11 15.40 8.87
N ARG A 107 -0.91 16.68 9.16
CA ARG A 107 -1.00 17.76 8.16
C ARG A 107 0.12 17.73 7.13
N ALA A 108 1.31 17.28 7.51
CA ALA A 108 2.45 17.13 6.62
C ALA A 108 2.38 15.83 5.78
N ALA A 109 1.48 14.90 6.13
CA ALA A 109 1.26 13.71 5.33
C ALA A 109 0.75 14.11 3.93
N PRO A 110 1.47 13.77 2.85
CA PRO A 110 1.04 14.08 1.49
C PRO A 110 -0.30 13.41 1.22
N HIS A 111 -1.31 14.18 0.81
CA HIS A 111 -2.66 13.69 0.48
C HIS A 111 -2.72 12.88 -0.83
N GLU A 112 -1.65 12.16 -1.17
CA GLU A 112 -1.57 11.41 -2.41
C GLU A 112 -0.93 10.03 -2.23
N PRO A 113 -1.72 8.94 -2.31
CA PRO A 113 -1.19 7.64 -2.72
C PRO A 113 -0.83 7.64 -4.24
N ARG A 114 -0.56 8.80 -4.86
CA ARG A 114 -0.35 8.90 -6.32
C ARG A 114 1.02 8.44 -6.79
N ARG A 115 2.01 8.30 -5.92
CA ARG A 115 3.30 7.70 -6.36
C ARG A 115 3.16 6.23 -6.72
N SER A 116 2.20 5.51 -6.13
CA SER A 116 1.92 4.13 -6.54
C SER A 116 1.21 4.05 -7.90
N PHE A 117 0.53 5.12 -8.32
CA PHE A 117 -0.13 5.21 -9.62
C PHE A 117 0.77 5.77 -10.73
N SER A 118 1.76 6.61 -10.40
CA SER A 118 2.64 7.19 -11.43
C SER A 118 3.70 6.21 -11.93
N SER A 119 4.16 5.27 -11.10
CA SER A 119 4.94 4.11 -11.54
C SER A 119 4.09 3.17 -12.40
N LEU A 120 2.85 2.90 -12.00
CA LEU A 120 1.91 2.08 -12.77
C LEU A 120 1.58 2.68 -14.15
N ARG A 121 1.46 4.02 -14.23
CA ARG A 121 1.24 4.75 -15.49
C ARG A 121 2.46 4.71 -16.41
N ARG A 122 3.68 4.73 -15.86
CA ARG A 122 4.90 4.61 -16.67
C ARG A 122 5.03 3.21 -17.25
N ASP A 123 4.75 2.17 -16.47
CA ASP A 123 4.79 0.79 -16.94
C ASP A 123 3.77 0.55 -18.07
N ILE A 124 2.56 1.11 -17.94
CA ILE A 124 1.53 1.06 -18.99
C ILE A 124 1.98 1.81 -20.27
N GLN A 125 2.65 2.95 -20.14
CA GLN A 125 3.19 3.68 -21.30
C GLN A 125 4.32 2.90 -21.98
N THR A 126 5.21 2.25 -21.24
CA THR A 126 6.29 1.42 -21.80
C THR A 126 5.75 0.17 -22.52
N LEU A 127 4.61 -0.37 -22.08
CA LEU A 127 3.94 -1.48 -22.77
C LEU A 127 3.25 -1.02 -24.06
N MET A 128 2.58 0.13 -24.05
CA MET A 128 1.97 0.71 -25.27
C MET A 128 3.01 1.06 -26.34
N ASP A 129 4.16 1.60 -25.93
CA ASP A 129 5.24 2.01 -26.86
C ASP A 129 5.92 0.81 -27.55
N ARG A 130 5.82 -0.39 -26.93
CA ARG A 130 6.36 -1.64 -27.48
C ARG A 130 5.48 -2.23 -28.59
N GLU A 131 4.19 -1.93 -28.60
CA GLU A 131 3.24 -2.48 -29.57
C GLU A 131 3.19 -1.65 -30.87
N THR A 132 3.73 -0.43 -30.85
CA THR A 132 3.78 0.49 -32.01
C THR A 132 5.08 0.45 -32.80
N ARG A 133 6.01 -0.48 -32.52
CA ARG A 133 7.15 -0.73 -33.41
C ARG A 133 6.81 -1.84 -34.40
N PRO A 134 6.37 -1.52 -35.65
CA PRO A 134 6.33 -2.52 -36.71
C PRO A 134 7.75 -3.04 -36.93
N GLU A 135 7.90 -4.37 -36.97
CA GLU A 135 9.12 -5.12 -37.30
C GLU A 135 9.62 -4.79 -38.72
N THR A 136 10.02 -3.55 -38.95
CA THR A 136 10.61 -3.09 -40.21
C THR A 136 12.13 -3.13 -40.09
N ASP A 137 12.66 -4.24 -39.58
CA ASP A 137 14.11 -4.50 -39.54
C ASP A 137 14.47 -5.98 -39.78
N ALA A 138 13.48 -6.87 -39.92
CA ALA A 138 13.72 -8.29 -40.21
C ALA A 138 13.96 -8.58 -41.71
N SER A 139 13.83 -7.59 -42.60
CA SER A 139 13.96 -7.77 -44.06
C SER A 139 15.09 -6.99 -44.73
N GLU A 140 15.82 -6.14 -44.00
CA GLU A 140 16.94 -5.36 -44.58
C GLU A 140 18.23 -6.20 -44.70
N GLY A 141 18.41 -7.25 -43.88
CA GLY A 141 19.63 -8.07 -43.85
C GLY A 141 19.71 -9.22 -44.87
N ALA A 142 18.66 -9.50 -45.64
CA ALA A 142 18.60 -10.68 -46.53
C ALA A 142 18.76 -10.36 -48.02
N ARG A 143 18.97 -9.08 -48.39
CA ARG A 143 19.16 -8.66 -49.80
C ARG A 143 20.60 -8.37 -50.20
N ASP A 144 21.52 -8.27 -49.23
CA ASP A 144 22.92 -7.92 -49.49
C ASP A 144 23.83 -9.12 -49.79
N ASP A 145 23.28 -10.34 -49.79
CA ASP A 145 24.05 -11.59 -50.01
C ASP A 145 23.82 -12.20 -51.41
N ARG A 146 23.15 -11.47 -52.32
CA ARG A 146 22.94 -11.88 -53.73
C ARG A 146 23.65 -11.00 -54.75
N ARG A 147 24.57 -10.15 -54.32
CA ARG A 147 25.37 -9.27 -55.19
C ARG A 147 26.82 -9.22 -54.75
N ALA A 148 27.47 -10.38 -54.70
CA ALA A 148 28.93 -10.50 -54.76
C ALA A 148 29.30 -11.83 -55.41
#